data_AF-A0A0L6WFJ3-F1
#
_entry.id   AF-A0A0L6WFJ3-F1
#
_cell.length_a   1.000
_cell.length_b   1.000
_cell.length_c   1.000
_cell.angle_alpha   90.00
_cell.angle_beta   90.00
_cell.angle_gamma   90.00
#
_symmetry.space_group_name_H-M   'P 1'
#
loop_
_entity.id
_entity.type
_entity.pdbx_description
1 polymer ?
#
loop_
_entity_poly.entity_id
_entity_poly.type
_entity_poly.pdbx_seq_one_letter_code
_entity_poly.pdbx_strand_id
1 'polypeptide(L)'
;MPQLLHFAEIPFVRFGEVVEAVQQFLQGLDFMHENRIAHRDACYMNLMMDPSKVVPRGFHQMKPWSHDGVNTQFESFERWSVSPVQYYFIDFGLSGYYPKGVEYETATGLCGQDRTVPELLVDKPYDAFKLDIYQLGNVIVEIIKKYTGLELLLPLARAMTSTNPNDRPSPTQALKMLEPFGFEILQGAVSRKDIMTWEEESA
;
A
#
# COMPACT_ATOMS: atom_id res chain seq x y z
N MET A 1 16.04 11.46 10.91
CA MET A 1 15.21 10.51 10.15
C MET A 1 14.74 11.21 8.89
N PRO A 2 14.72 10.54 7.73
CA PRO A 2 14.06 11.09 6.54
C PRO A 2 12.59 11.38 6.88
N GLN A 3 12.08 12.52 6.40
CA GLN A 3 10.68 12.89 6.59
C GLN A 3 9.85 12.18 5.53
N LEU A 4 9.31 11.01 5.90
CA LEU A 4 8.44 10.24 5.03
C LEU A 4 7.02 10.82 5.01
N LEU A 5 6.33 10.66 3.89
CA LEU A 5 4.94 11.02 3.73
C LEU A 5 4.08 9.77 3.59
N HIS A 6 2.85 9.80 4.08
CA HIS A 6 1.92 8.70 3.86
C HIS A 6 1.74 8.49 2.35
N PHE A 7 1.81 7.24 1.87
CA PHE A 7 1.98 6.95 0.45
C PHE A 7 0.84 7.48 -0.44
N ALA A 8 -0.37 7.64 0.10
CA ALA A 8 -1.55 8.13 -0.61
C ALA A 8 -1.93 9.59 -0.28
N GLU A 9 -1.08 10.33 0.45
CA GLU A 9 -1.38 11.72 0.84
C GLU A 9 -1.49 12.63 -0.40
N ILE A 10 -0.48 12.56 -1.28
CA ILE A 10 -0.55 13.19 -2.61
C ILE A 10 -1.37 12.27 -3.52
N PRO A 11 -2.49 12.76 -4.08
CA PRO A 11 -3.35 11.97 -4.96
C PRO A 11 -2.57 11.31 -6.10
N PHE A 12 -2.97 10.11 -6.47
CA PHE A 12 -2.55 9.50 -7.73
C PHE A 12 -3.33 10.14 -8.89
N VAL A 13 -2.66 10.37 -10.01
CA VAL A 13 -3.26 10.93 -11.23
C VAL A 13 -3.10 10.01 -12.43
N ARG A 14 -2.22 8.99 -12.35
CA ARG A 14 -2.09 7.93 -13.36
C ARG A 14 -2.12 6.54 -12.75
N PHE A 15 -2.65 5.58 -13.51
CA PHE A 15 -2.72 4.17 -13.15
C PHE A 15 -1.33 3.62 -12.79
N GLY A 16 -0.32 3.97 -13.58
CA GLY A 16 1.06 3.54 -13.38
C GLY A 16 1.69 4.01 -12.06
N GLU A 17 1.23 5.12 -11.48
CA GLU A 17 1.72 5.56 -10.17
C GLU A 17 1.24 4.63 -9.05
N VAL A 18 0.00 4.12 -9.17
CA VAL A 18 -0.55 3.12 -8.23
C VAL A 18 0.15 1.78 -8.43
N VAL A 19 0.36 1.37 -9.68
CA VAL A 19 1.08 0.13 -10.01
C VAL A 19 2.51 0.17 -9.46
N GLU A 20 3.24 1.29 -9.62
CA GLU A 20 4.59 1.45 -9.09
C GLU A 20 4.63 1.29 -7.56
N ALA A 21 3.69 1.92 -6.84
CA ALA A 21 3.58 1.80 -5.39
C ALA A 21 3.30 0.35 -4.96
N VAL A 22 2.28 -0.28 -5.56
CA VAL A 22 1.89 -1.67 -5.25
C VAL A 22 3.03 -2.64 -5.55
N GLN A 23 3.72 -2.45 -6.68
CA GLN A 23 4.89 -3.26 -7.04
C GLN A 23 5.99 -3.16 -5.98
N GLN A 24 6.35 -1.96 -5.52
CA GLN A 24 7.40 -1.81 -4.50
C GLN A 24 6.98 -2.39 -3.14
N PHE A 25 5.72 -2.25 -2.73
CA PHE A 25 5.23 -2.88 -1.51
C PHE A 25 5.24 -4.41 -1.60
N LEU A 26 4.85 -4.97 -2.74
CA LEU A 26 4.96 -6.41 -2.97
C LEU A 26 6.41 -6.89 -2.97
N GLN A 27 7.34 -6.15 -3.58
CA GLN A 27 8.78 -6.44 -3.51
C GLN A 27 9.31 -6.39 -2.07
N GLY A 28 8.85 -5.43 -1.27
CA GLY A 28 9.18 -5.35 0.15
C GLY A 28 8.67 -6.56 0.95
N LEU A 29 7.42 -6.99 0.71
CA LEU A 29 6.89 -8.21 1.31
C LEU A 29 7.69 -9.45 0.85
N ASP A 30 8.00 -9.57 -0.44
CA ASP A 30 8.78 -10.69 -0.99
C ASP A 30 10.13 -10.81 -0.28
N PHE A 31 10.86 -9.71 -0.18
CA PHE A 31 12.13 -9.65 0.52
C PHE A 31 12.01 -10.04 2.00
N MET A 32 11.01 -9.52 2.72
CA MET A 32 10.80 -9.88 4.12
C MET A 32 10.48 -11.37 4.27
N HIS A 33 9.58 -11.89 3.43
CA HIS A 33 9.11 -13.28 3.47
C HIS A 33 10.23 -14.26 3.11
N GLU A 34 11.09 -13.93 2.14
CA GLU A 34 12.31 -14.68 1.81
C GLU A 34 13.27 -14.77 3.00
N ASN A 35 13.41 -13.67 3.76
CA ASN A 35 14.19 -13.61 5.00
C ASN A 35 13.44 -14.13 6.22
N ARG A 36 12.26 -14.74 6.02
CA ARG A 36 11.43 -15.35 7.07
C ARG A 36 10.93 -14.35 8.11
N ILE A 37 10.73 -13.11 7.70
CA ILE A 37 10.14 -12.05 8.51
C ILE A 37 8.73 -11.78 7.97
N ALA A 38 7.74 -11.77 8.86
CA ALA A 38 6.41 -11.26 8.54
C ALA A 38 6.21 -9.93 9.25
N HIS A 39 5.65 -8.94 8.55
CA HIS A 39 5.44 -7.61 9.09
C HIS A 39 4.33 -7.60 10.14
N ARG A 40 3.23 -8.33 9.87
CA ARG A 40 2.00 -8.51 10.66
C ARG A 40 1.14 -7.26 10.85
N ASP A 41 1.53 -6.16 10.22
CA ASP A 41 0.78 -4.90 10.19
C ASP A 41 1.06 -4.13 8.90
N ALA A 42 1.06 -4.85 7.77
CA ALA A 42 1.25 -4.32 6.42
C ALA A 42 0.01 -3.51 5.95
N CYS A 43 -0.46 -2.60 6.80
CA CYS A 43 -1.71 -1.86 6.68
C CYS A 43 -1.47 -0.41 6.23
N TYR A 44 -2.54 0.26 5.79
CA TYR A 44 -2.54 1.60 5.19
C TYR A 44 -1.62 2.61 5.91
N MET A 45 -1.73 2.73 7.24
CA MET A 45 -0.98 3.75 8.00
C MET A 45 0.53 3.47 8.09
N ASN A 46 0.97 2.25 7.78
CA ASN A 46 2.38 1.85 7.83
C ASN A 46 3.04 1.87 6.44
N LEU A 47 2.33 2.36 5.43
CA LEU A 47 2.82 2.50 4.06
C LEU A 47 3.19 3.94 3.76
N MET A 48 4.45 4.17 3.47
CA MET A 48 5.02 5.50 3.33
C MET A 48 5.70 5.66 1.97
N MET A 49 6.00 6.90 1.61
CA MET A 49 6.83 7.27 0.46
C MET A 49 7.90 8.29 0.86
N ASP A 50 8.99 8.34 0.11
CA ASP A 50 9.90 9.48 0.10
C ASP A 50 9.35 10.57 -0.83
N PRO A 51 8.94 11.74 -0.29
CA PRO A 51 8.35 12.80 -1.08
C PRO A 51 9.39 13.74 -1.69
N SER A 52 10.70 13.56 -1.46
CA SER A 52 11.73 14.51 -1.87
C SER A 52 11.71 14.89 -3.36
N LYS A 53 11.35 13.95 -4.24
CA LYS A 53 11.18 14.22 -5.68
C LYS A 53 9.81 14.81 -6.03
N VAL A 54 8.77 14.40 -5.32
CA VAL A 54 7.37 14.78 -5.58
C VAL A 54 7.06 16.16 -5.03
N VAL A 55 7.67 16.52 -3.90
CA VAL A 55 7.52 17.79 -3.19
C VAL A 55 8.92 18.33 -2.83
N PRO A 56 9.71 18.83 -3.79
CA PRO A 56 11.11 19.22 -3.54
C PRO A 56 11.27 20.37 -2.55
N ARG A 57 10.24 21.23 -2.43
CA ARG A 57 10.18 22.31 -1.45
C ARG A 57 9.92 21.80 -0.02
N GLY A 58 9.67 20.50 0.14
CA GLY A 58 9.30 19.87 1.41
C GLY A 58 7.84 20.12 1.79
N PHE A 59 7.42 19.58 2.92
CA PHE A 59 6.05 19.71 3.43
C PHE A 59 6.06 19.86 4.95
N HIS A 60 5.00 20.45 5.48
CA HIS A 60 4.82 20.63 6.91
C HIS A 60 4.27 19.34 7.55
N GLN A 61 4.92 18.84 8.60
CA GLN A 61 4.61 17.53 9.21
C GLN A 61 3.16 17.39 9.69
N MET A 62 2.60 18.44 10.28
CA MET A 62 1.21 18.42 10.79
C MET A 62 0.17 18.88 9.76
N LYS A 63 0.62 19.42 8.62
CA LYS A 63 -0.24 19.92 7.54
C LYS A 63 0.40 19.54 6.20
N PRO A 64 0.30 18.28 5.79
CA PRO A 64 1.00 17.75 4.62
C PRO A 64 0.74 18.50 3.30
N TRP A 65 -0.38 19.20 3.20
CA TRP A 65 -0.80 20.06 2.09
C TRP A 65 -0.30 21.51 2.22
N SER A 66 0.81 21.74 2.91
CA SER A 66 1.43 23.05 3.08
C SER A 66 2.94 22.92 3.19
N HIS A 67 3.70 23.88 2.64
CA HIS A 67 5.16 23.87 2.78
C HIS A 67 5.62 24.37 4.16
N ASP A 68 4.87 25.26 4.80
CA ASP A 68 5.25 25.95 6.04
C ASP A 68 4.20 25.85 7.16
N GLY A 69 3.06 25.20 6.90
CA GLY A 69 1.96 25.05 7.85
C GLY A 69 1.04 26.28 7.94
N VAL A 70 1.29 27.31 7.14
CA VAL A 70 0.55 28.58 7.13
C VAL A 70 -0.11 28.81 5.77
N ASN A 71 0.67 28.70 4.69
CA ASN A 71 0.20 28.93 3.33
C ASN A 71 -0.48 27.68 2.75
N THR A 72 -1.56 27.89 2.00
CA THR A 72 -2.33 26.82 1.33
C THR A 72 -1.87 26.54 -0.09
N GLN A 73 -1.01 27.38 -0.67
CA GLN A 73 -0.37 27.11 -1.94
C GLN A 73 0.64 25.97 -1.74
N PHE A 74 0.31 24.81 -2.30
CA PHE A 74 1.11 23.60 -2.20
C PHE A 74 1.46 23.11 -3.59
N GLU A 75 2.76 23.01 -3.85
CA GLU A 75 3.31 22.64 -5.15
C GLU A 75 3.90 21.23 -5.08
N SER A 76 3.41 20.34 -5.95
CA SER A 76 3.90 18.98 -6.11
C SER A 76 3.96 18.59 -7.59
N PHE A 77 4.87 17.69 -7.93
CA PHE A 77 4.95 17.07 -9.25
C PHE A 77 4.11 15.79 -9.33
N GLU A 78 3.62 15.44 -10.52
CA GLU A 78 3.07 14.10 -10.76
C GLU A 78 4.16 13.06 -10.50
N ARG A 79 3.85 11.99 -9.78
CA ARG A 79 4.82 10.92 -9.45
C ARG A 79 5.40 10.32 -10.71
N TRP A 80 4.59 10.15 -11.75
CA TRP A 80 5.00 9.65 -13.05
C TRP A 80 6.12 10.48 -13.68
N SER A 81 6.08 11.82 -13.53
CA SER A 81 7.09 12.73 -14.10
C SER A 81 8.44 12.68 -13.40
N VAL A 82 8.49 12.18 -12.17
CA VAL A 82 9.68 12.11 -11.32
C VAL A 82 10.01 10.68 -10.88
N SER A 83 9.38 9.69 -11.54
CA SER A 83 9.56 8.27 -11.28
C SER A 83 11.04 7.85 -11.44
N PRO A 84 11.53 6.89 -10.63
CA PRO A 84 10.79 6.19 -9.58
C PRO A 84 10.71 6.99 -8.27
N VAL A 85 9.56 6.86 -7.59
CA VAL A 85 9.35 7.27 -6.20
C VAL A 85 9.67 6.07 -5.29
N GLN A 86 10.27 6.31 -4.12
CA GLN A 86 10.59 5.23 -3.18
C GLN A 86 9.47 5.05 -2.16
N TYR A 87 9.06 3.80 -1.93
CA TYR A 87 8.02 3.44 -0.97
C TYR A 87 8.58 2.55 0.15
N TYR A 88 8.02 2.69 1.36
CA TYR A 88 8.56 2.07 2.58
C TYR A 88 7.48 1.49 3.46
N PHE A 89 7.77 0.34 4.06
CA PHE A 89 7.10 -0.12 5.27
C PHE A 89 7.73 0.55 6.50
N ILE A 90 6.90 0.95 7.44
CA ILE A 90 7.34 1.43 8.76
C ILE A 90 6.66 0.62 9.87
N ASP A 91 7.12 0.83 11.11
CA ASP A 91 6.57 0.19 12.30
C ASP A 91 6.63 -1.35 12.30
N PHE A 92 7.83 -1.85 12.58
CA PHE A 92 8.11 -3.28 12.73
C PHE A 92 7.81 -3.80 14.14
N GLY A 93 7.07 -3.05 14.97
CA GLY A 93 6.81 -3.41 16.37
C GLY A 93 6.03 -4.70 16.55
N LEU A 94 5.25 -5.10 15.53
CA LEU A 94 4.48 -6.35 15.50
C LEU A 94 5.13 -7.46 14.68
N SER A 95 6.26 -7.18 14.02
CA SER A 95 6.91 -8.13 13.13
C SER A 95 7.44 -9.36 13.87
N GLY A 96 7.48 -10.49 13.18
CA GLY A 96 7.97 -11.75 13.74
C GLY A 96 8.93 -12.46 12.79
N TYR A 97 9.91 -13.17 13.37
CA TYR A 97 10.82 -14.06 12.64
C TYR A 97 10.34 -15.50 12.76
N TYR A 98 10.18 -16.18 11.61
CA TYR A 98 9.56 -17.51 11.49
C TYR A 98 10.49 -18.52 10.79
N PRO A 99 11.56 -19.00 11.45
CA PRO A 99 12.53 -19.92 10.84
C PRO A 99 11.89 -21.27 10.49
N LYS A 100 12.42 -21.96 9.48
CA LYS A 100 11.92 -23.29 9.06
C LYS A 100 12.24 -24.35 10.11
N GLY A 101 11.30 -25.27 10.37
CA GLY A 101 11.55 -26.47 11.16
C GLY A 101 11.45 -26.32 12.68
N VAL A 102 10.82 -25.25 13.17
CA VAL A 102 10.39 -25.08 14.56
C VAL A 102 8.87 -25.05 14.65
N GLU A 103 8.29 -25.48 15.77
CA GLU A 103 6.83 -25.55 16.00
C GLU A 103 6.07 -24.21 15.86
N TYR A 104 6.79 -23.09 15.68
CA TYR A 104 6.26 -21.74 15.61
C TYR A 104 6.21 -21.19 14.16
N GLU A 105 5.81 -21.99 13.17
CA GLU A 105 5.52 -21.47 11.82
C GLU A 105 4.23 -20.64 11.74
N THR A 106 3.59 -20.41 12.88
CA THR A 106 2.31 -19.70 12.99
C THR A 106 2.38 -18.62 14.06
N ALA A 107 1.72 -17.50 13.77
CA ALA A 107 1.50 -16.43 14.73
C ALA A 107 0.25 -16.71 15.57
N THR A 108 0.21 -16.14 16.77
CA THR A 108 -0.96 -16.19 17.66
C THR A 108 -1.37 -14.78 18.09
N GLY A 109 -2.63 -14.63 18.48
CA GLY A 109 -3.19 -13.40 19.05
C GLY A 109 -3.72 -12.40 18.03
N LEU A 110 -4.60 -11.52 18.52
CA LEU A 110 -5.15 -10.38 17.81
C LEU A 110 -4.09 -9.26 17.71
N CYS A 111 -3.57 -9.01 16.52
CA CYS A 111 -2.61 -7.92 16.28
C CYS A 111 -2.98 -7.13 15.02
N GLY A 112 -2.41 -5.93 14.90
CA GLY A 112 -2.54 -5.09 13.72
C GLY A 112 -3.82 -4.25 13.64
N GLN A 113 -3.84 -3.36 12.63
CA GLN A 113 -4.88 -2.35 12.43
C GLN A 113 -6.11 -2.90 11.71
N ASP A 114 -5.91 -3.85 10.81
CA ASP A 114 -6.98 -4.41 9.98
C ASP A 114 -7.81 -5.45 10.74
N ARG A 115 -9.05 -5.05 11.09
CA ARG A 115 -10.01 -5.90 11.82
C ARG A 115 -10.84 -6.79 10.90
N THR A 116 -10.66 -6.71 9.59
CA THR A 116 -11.41 -7.52 8.62
C THR A 116 -10.75 -8.87 8.32
N VAL A 117 -9.52 -9.06 8.79
CA VAL A 117 -8.76 -10.31 8.62
C VAL A 117 -9.52 -11.50 9.22
N PRO A 118 -9.93 -12.50 8.41
CA PRO A 118 -10.76 -13.60 8.88
C PRO A 118 -10.13 -14.44 9.97
N GLU A 119 -8.84 -14.75 9.84
CA GLU A 119 -8.11 -15.61 10.79
C GLU A 119 -7.88 -14.95 12.15
N LEU A 120 -7.88 -13.62 12.25
CA LEU A 120 -7.74 -12.91 13.53
C LEU A 120 -9.01 -12.96 14.37
N LEU A 121 -10.16 -13.30 13.77
CA LEU A 121 -11.44 -13.46 14.48
C LEU A 121 -11.53 -14.78 15.25
N VAL A 122 -10.59 -15.70 15.02
CA VAL A 122 -10.54 -17.02 15.64
C VAL A 122 -9.25 -17.10 16.46
N ASP A 123 -9.35 -17.47 17.72
CA ASP A 123 -8.18 -17.65 18.60
C ASP A 123 -7.45 -18.98 18.27
N LYS A 124 -6.83 -19.01 17.10
CA LYS A 124 -6.04 -20.13 16.58
C LYS A 124 -4.77 -19.61 15.93
N PRO A 125 -3.71 -20.43 15.88
CA PRO A 125 -2.52 -20.07 15.14
C PRO A 125 -2.81 -19.87 13.65
N TYR A 126 -2.18 -18.86 13.04
CA TYR A 126 -2.36 -18.51 11.62
C TYR A 126 -1.02 -18.26 10.94
N ASP A 127 -1.01 -18.34 9.60
CA ASP A 127 0.16 -18.04 8.78
C ASP A 127 0.38 -16.52 8.69
N ALA A 128 1.46 -16.04 9.32
CA ALA A 128 1.80 -14.62 9.38
C ALA A 128 2.18 -14.04 8.01
N PHE A 129 2.72 -14.86 7.09
CA PHE A 129 3.03 -14.39 5.74
C PHE A 129 1.75 -14.17 4.95
N LYS A 130 0.76 -15.06 5.09
CA LYS A 130 -0.56 -14.89 4.45
C LYS A 130 -1.35 -13.72 5.05
N LEU A 131 -1.13 -13.39 6.32
CA LEU A 131 -1.68 -12.19 6.94
C LEU A 131 -1.20 -10.92 6.20
N ASP A 132 0.11 -10.78 5.97
CA ASP A 132 0.68 -9.61 5.27
C ASP A 132 0.07 -9.42 3.87
N ILE A 133 -0.12 -10.52 3.13
CA ILE A 133 -0.75 -10.49 1.80
C ILE A 133 -2.18 -9.95 1.88
N TYR A 134 -2.95 -10.41 2.86
CA TYR A 134 -4.33 -9.96 3.02
C TYR A 134 -4.40 -8.48 3.40
N GLN A 135 -3.57 -8.05 4.35
CA GLN A 135 -3.51 -6.65 4.80
C GLN A 135 -3.15 -5.71 3.64
N LEU A 136 -2.10 -6.02 2.86
CA LEU A 136 -1.74 -5.23 1.70
C LEU A 136 -2.81 -5.30 0.60
N GLY A 137 -3.42 -6.47 0.39
CA GLY A 137 -4.54 -6.64 -0.54
C GLY A 137 -5.72 -5.73 -0.19
N ASN A 138 -6.06 -5.63 1.09
CA ASN A 138 -7.12 -4.75 1.58
C ASN A 138 -6.78 -3.27 1.39
N VAL A 139 -5.51 -2.87 1.56
CA VAL A 139 -5.08 -1.51 1.19
C VAL A 139 -5.39 -1.23 -0.28
N ILE A 140 -5.12 -2.18 -1.18
CA ILE A 140 -5.43 -2.04 -2.61
C ILE A 140 -6.95 -1.94 -2.83
N VAL A 141 -7.76 -2.76 -2.13
CA VAL A 141 -9.23 -2.67 -2.17
C VAL A 141 -9.71 -1.26 -1.77
N GLU A 142 -9.18 -0.71 -0.69
CA GLU A 142 -9.56 0.62 -0.22
C GLU A 142 -9.14 1.73 -1.18
N ILE A 143 -7.97 1.62 -1.83
CA ILE A 143 -7.55 2.54 -2.89
C ILE A 143 -8.49 2.44 -4.11
N ILE A 144 -8.85 1.24 -4.57
CA ILE A 144 -9.80 1.04 -5.67
C ILE A 144 -11.17 1.67 -5.34
N LYS A 145 -11.63 1.58 -4.09
CA LYS A 145 -12.89 2.22 -3.68
C LYS A 145 -12.83 3.75 -3.78
N LYS A 146 -11.68 4.37 -3.48
CA LYS A 146 -11.49 5.83 -3.46
C LYS A 146 -11.23 6.44 -4.83
N TYR A 147 -10.79 5.67 -5.82
CA TYR A 147 -10.42 6.17 -7.13
C TYR A 147 -11.30 5.61 -8.26
N THR A 148 -11.40 6.35 -9.36
CA THR A 148 -11.89 5.86 -10.65
C THR A 148 -10.70 5.41 -11.52
N GLY A 149 -10.88 4.43 -12.40
CA GLY A 149 -9.83 3.99 -13.34
C GLY A 149 -8.86 2.95 -12.78
N LEU A 150 -9.16 2.36 -11.62
CA LEU A 150 -8.34 1.31 -10.98
C LEU A 150 -8.94 -0.10 -11.08
N GLU A 151 -9.98 -0.29 -11.90
CA GLU A 151 -10.73 -1.55 -11.99
C GLU A 151 -9.85 -2.72 -12.44
N LEU A 152 -8.78 -2.44 -13.20
CA LEU A 152 -7.81 -3.44 -13.65
C LEU A 152 -7.00 -4.07 -12.49
N LEU A 153 -6.90 -3.43 -11.33
CA LEU A 153 -6.26 -3.99 -10.13
C LEU A 153 -7.18 -4.89 -9.31
N LEU A 154 -8.48 -4.93 -9.62
CA LEU A 154 -9.46 -5.70 -8.86
C LEU A 154 -9.16 -7.21 -8.81
N PRO A 155 -8.68 -7.88 -9.88
CA PRO A 155 -8.28 -9.29 -9.81
C PRO A 155 -7.15 -9.54 -8.81
N LEU A 156 -6.13 -8.67 -8.77
CA LEU A 156 -5.03 -8.74 -7.81
C LEU A 156 -5.56 -8.58 -6.38
N ALA A 157 -6.32 -7.51 -6.13
CA ALA A 157 -6.86 -7.20 -4.82
C ALA A 157 -7.70 -8.37 -4.28
N ARG A 158 -8.61 -8.92 -5.10
CA ARG A 158 -9.45 -10.07 -4.73
C ARG A 158 -8.65 -11.33 -4.43
N ALA A 159 -7.60 -11.62 -5.21
CA ALA A 159 -6.75 -12.78 -4.97
C ALA A 159 -6.00 -12.65 -3.63
N MET A 160 -5.46 -11.47 -3.34
CA MET A 160 -4.76 -11.18 -2.09
C MET A 160 -5.70 -11.20 -0.87
N THR A 161 -6.94 -10.76 -1.03
CA THR A 161 -7.95 -10.72 0.05
C THR A 161 -8.84 -11.96 0.10
N SER A 162 -8.40 -13.11 -0.41
CA SER A 162 -9.17 -14.34 -0.29
C SER A 162 -9.41 -14.71 1.18
N THR A 163 -10.62 -15.14 1.50
CA THR A 163 -11.01 -15.51 2.87
C THR A 163 -10.25 -16.73 3.37
N ASN A 164 -9.97 -17.68 2.47
CA ASN A 164 -9.08 -18.80 2.73
C ASN A 164 -7.62 -18.37 2.53
N PRO A 165 -6.77 -18.37 3.57
CA PRO A 165 -5.37 -17.95 3.46
C PRO A 165 -4.56 -18.74 2.43
N ASN A 166 -4.93 -19.99 2.17
CA ASN A 166 -4.22 -20.85 1.22
C ASN A 166 -4.41 -20.45 -0.24
N ASP A 167 -5.50 -19.76 -0.56
CA ASP A 167 -5.80 -19.32 -1.92
C ASP A 167 -5.14 -17.98 -2.26
N ARG A 168 -4.57 -17.29 -1.26
CA ARG A 168 -3.85 -16.03 -1.45
C ARG A 168 -2.49 -16.29 -2.14
N PRO A 169 -2.11 -15.47 -3.14
CA PRO A 169 -0.84 -15.61 -3.82
C PRO A 169 0.34 -15.28 -2.89
N SER A 170 1.54 -15.80 -3.20
CA SER A 170 2.78 -15.26 -2.63
C SER A 170 3.06 -13.85 -3.19
N PRO A 171 3.94 -13.04 -2.55
CA PRO A 171 4.31 -11.74 -3.12
C PRO A 171 4.89 -11.88 -4.54
N THR A 172 5.76 -12.85 -4.79
CA THR A 172 6.25 -13.17 -6.14
C THR A 172 5.13 -13.46 -7.15
N GLN A 173 4.09 -14.21 -6.75
CA GLN A 173 2.95 -14.51 -7.64
C GLN A 173 2.09 -13.26 -7.88
N ALA A 174 1.88 -12.44 -6.85
CA ALA A 174 1.17 -11.17 -6.95
C ALA A 174 1.90 -10.18 -7.88
N LEU A 175 3.23 -10.12 -7.83
CA LEU A 175 4.04 -9.31 -8.75
C LEU A 175 3.81 -9.70 -10.21
N LYS A 176 3.73 -11.00 -10.51
CA LYS A 176 3.44 -11.49 -11.87
C LYS A 176 2.07 -11.05 -12.39
N MET A 177 1.11 -10.77 -11.51
CA MET A 177 -0.20 -10.26 -11.91
C MET A 177 -0.15 -8.80 -12.40
N LEU A 178 0.93 -8.07 -12.13
CA LEU A 178 1.15 -6.69 -12.60
C LEU A 178 1.86 -6.64 -13.97
N GLU A 179 2.61 -7.67 -14.35
CA GLU A 179 3.37 -7.74 -15.60
C GLU A 179 2.57 -7.49 -16.88
N PRO A 180 1.27 -7.87 -16.99
CA PRO A 180 0.49 -7.61 -18.20
C PRO A 180 0.22 -6.13 -18.50
N PHE A 181 0.47 -5.22 -17.55
CA PHE A 181 0.21 -3.79 -17.74
C PHE A 181 1.30 -3.14 -18.60
N GLY A 182 1.02 -3.03 -19.90
CA GLY A 182 1.86 -2.30 -20.84
C GLY A 182 1.83 -0.78 -20.64
N PHE A 183 2.77 -0.09 -21.28
CA PHE A 183 2.97 1.36 -21.18
C PHE A 183 1.69 2.20 -21.40
N GLU A 184 0.86 1.83 -22.38
CA GLU A 184 -0.40 2.53 -22.66
C GLU A 184 -1.39 2.46 -21.49
N ILE A 185 -1.51 1.29 -20.85
CA ILE A 185 -2.36 1.09 -19.68
C ILE A 185 -1.83 1.91 -18.50
N LEU A 186 -0.51 1.89 -18.28
CA LEU A 186 0.14 2.61 -17.19
C LEU A 186 -0.06 4.14 -17.27
N GLN A 187 -0.22 4.69 -18.47
CA GLN A 187 -0.50 6.12 -18.64
C GLN A 187 -1.96 6.52 -18.36
N GLY A 188 -2.87 5.55 -18.20
CA GLY A 188 -4.29 5.80 -17.98
C GLY A 188 -4.53 6.75 -16.81
N ALA A 189 -5.42 7.74 -17.00
CA ALA A 189 -5.75 8.70 -15.95
C ALA A 189 -6.58 8.03 -14.84
N VAL A 190 -6.36 8.47 -13.60
CA VAL A 190 -7.16 8.08 -12.43
C VAL A 190 -7.53 9.33 -11.65
N SER A 191 -8.68 9.31 -10.98
CA SER A 191 -9.13 10.45 -10.16
C SER A 191 -9.74 10.00 -8.84
N ARG A 192 -9.51 10.78 -7.78
CA ARG A 192 -10.14 10.59 -6.47
C ARG A 192 -11.61 10.99 -6.51
N LYS A 193 -12.48 10.13 -5.98
CA LYS A 193 -13.94 10.35 -5.96
C LYS A 193 -14.37 11.47 -4.99
N ASP A 194 -13.61 11.68 -3.93
CA ASP A 194 -13.82 12.68 -2.87
C ASP A 194 -13.33 14.10 -3.23
N ILE A 195 -12.49 14.23 -4.26
CA ILE A 195 -12.01 15.55 -4.72
C ILE A 195 -12.99 16.18 -5.73
N MET A 196 -13.81 15.38 -6.41
CA MET A 196 -14.79 15.86 -7.38
C MET A 196 -15.99 16.62 -6.77
N THR A 197 -16.18 16.63 -5.45
CA THR A 197 -17.36 17.26 -4.82
C THR A 197 -17.20 18.73 -4.44
N TRP A 198 -16.02 19.34 -4.59
CA TRP A 198 -15.80 20.74 -4.17
C TRP A 198 -15.98 21.77 -5.30
N GLU A 199 -15.80 21.37 -6.57
CA GLU A 199 -15.92 22.30 -7.70
C GLU A 199 -17.36 22.48 -8.20
N GLU A 200 -18.29 21.55 -7.89
CA GLU A 200 -19.69 21.63 -8.33
C GLU A 200 -20.62 22.36 -7.34
N GLU A 201 -20.21 22.59 -6.09
CA GLU A 201 -21.01 23.34 -5.09
C GLU A 201 -20.66 24.84 -5.01
N SER A 202 -19.72 25.31 -5.84
CA SER A 202 -19.29 26.72 -5.88
C SER A 202 -19.67 27.46 -7.18
N ALA A 203 -20.60 26.92 -7.97
CA ALA A 203 -21.11 27.53 -9.21
C ALA A 203 -22.55 28.06 -9.06
#